data_AF-A0A7X9CBJ4-F1
#
_entry.id   AF-A0A7X9CBJ4-F1
#
_cell.length_a   1.000
_cell.length_b   1.000
_cell.length_c   1.000
_cell.angle_alpha   90.00
_cell.angle_beta   90.00
_cell.angle_gamma   90.00
#
_symmetry.space_group_name_H-M   'P 1'
#
loop_
_entity.id
_entity.type
_entity.pdbx_description
1 polymer ?
#
loop_
_entity_poly.entity_id
_entity_poly.type
_entity_poly.pdbx_seq_one_letter_code
_entity_poly.pdbx_strand_id
1 'polypeptide(L)' 'MPAPSPATGGRGATRLRLDLSYDGTDFHGWAVQPGQRTVQGELEKALGRIARVPARL' A
#
# COMPACT_ATOMS: atom_id res chain seq x y z
N MET A 1 -0.97 -24.97 -15.88
CA MET A 1 -1.29 -23.64 -15.32
C MET A 1 -2.02 -23.86 -14.00
N PRO A 2 -1.52 -23.41 -12.83
CA PRO A 2 -2.34 -23.39 -11.62
C PRO A 2 -3.41 -22.30 -11.74
N ALA A 3 -4.66 -22.65 -11.45
CA ALA A 3 -5.79 -21.71 -11.37
C ALA A 3 -5.61 -20.73 -10.20
N PRO A 4 -6.13 -19.49 -10.26
CA PRO A 4 -6.14 -18.61 -9.10
C PRO A 4 -7.00 -19.24 -8.01
N SER A 5 -6.38 -19.59 -6.88
CA SER A 5 -7.12 -20.02 -5.69
C SER A 5 -8.10 -18.92 -5.27
N PRO A 6 -9.36 -19.26 -4.91
CA PRO A 6 -10.25 -18.27 -4.31
C PRO A 6 -9.59 -17.80 -3.00
N ALA A 7 -9.28 -16.51 -2.92
CA ALA A 7 -8.88 -15.90 -1.67
C ALA A 7 -10.03 -16.11 -0.69
N THR A 8 -9.84 -16.97 0.30
CA THR A 8 -10.75 -17.11 1.44
C THR A 8 -10.88 -15.74 2.08
N GLY A 9 -11.99 -15.06 1.76
CA GLY A 9 -12.36 -13.77 2.33
C GLY A 9 -12.67 -13.95 3.80
N GLY A 10 -11.63 -13.90 4.62
CA GLY A 10 -11.78 -13.73 6.07
C GLY A 10 -12.48 -12.40 6.31
N ARG A 11 -13.59 -12.41 7.04
CA ARG A 11 -14.26 -11.19 7.51
C ARG A 11 -13.27 -10.41 8.37
N GLY A 12 -12.55 -9.46 7.77
CA GLY A 12 -11.58 -8.61 8.44
C GLY A 12 -10.55 -7.93 7.54
N ALA A 13 -10.21 -8.47 6.37
CA ALA A 13 -9.18 -7.87 5.49
C ALA A 13 -9.54 -7.96 4.00
N THR A 14 -9.75 -6.80 3.38
CA THR A 14 -9.98 -6.67 1.93
C THR A 14 -8.64 -6.58 1.20
N ARG A 15 -8.39 -7.49 0.25
CA ARG A 15 -7.23 -7.39 -0.64
C ARG A 15 -7.54 -6.44 -1.78
N LEU A 16 -6.70 -5.42 -1.95
CA LEU A 16 -6.82 -4.42 -3.00
C LEU A 16 -5.56 -4.44 -3.86
N ARG A 17 -5.72 -4.33 -5.17
CA ARG A 17 -4.63 -4.04 -6.11
C ARG A 17 -4.80 -2.61 -6.58
N LEU A 18 -3.82 -1.77 -6.32
CA LEU A 18 -3.81 -0.37 -6.76
C LEU A 18 -2.80 -0.22 -7.89
N ASP A 19 -3.22 0.43 -8.96
CA ASP A 19 -2.33 0.95 -9.98
C ASP A 19 -2.18 2.46 -9.71
N LEU A 20 -0.95 2.96 -9.66
CA LEU A 20 -0.68 4.33 -9.26
C LEU A 20 0.53 4.88 -9.99
N SER A 21 0.47 6.17 -10.26
CA SER A 21 1.55 6.99 -10.80
C SER A 21 1.82 8.11 -9.82
N TYR A 22 3.08 8.51 -9.68
CA TYR A 22 3.49 9.59 -8.79
C TYR A 22 4.61 10.41 -9.43
N ASP A 23 4.69 11.69 -9.06
CA ASP A 23 5.86 12.51 -9.34
C ASP A 23 6.95 12.16 -8.32
N GLY A 24 8.10 11.70 -8.80
CA GLY A 24 9.21 11.26 -7.96
C GLY A 24 10.10 12.39 -7.43
N THR A 25 9.88 13.64 -7.82
CA THR A 25 10.83 14.74 -7.58
C THR A 25 11.06 15.03 -6.09
N ASP A 26 10.00 14.97 -5.26
CA ASP A 26 10.07 15.23 -3.81
C ASP A 26 10.25 13.97 -2.95
N PHE A 27 10.36 12.80 -3.56
CA PHE A 27 10.38 11.51 -2.86
C PHE A 27 11.70 10.79 -3.08
N HIS A 28 12.21 10.17 -2.02
CA HIS A 28 13.38 9.29 -2.08
C HIS A 28 13.00 7.89 -2.58
N GLY A 29 12.29 7.84 -3.71
CA GLY A 29 11.80 6.62 -4.33
C GLY A 29 10.57 6.00 -3.66
N TRP A 30 10.31 4.73 -4.01
CA TRP A 30 9.14 3.99 -3.57
C TRP A 30 9.27 3.50 -2.12
N ALA A 31 10.27 2.66 -1.83
CA ALA A 31 10.36 1.91 -0.58
C ALA A 31 10.66 2.79 0.63
N VAL A 32 10.02 2.51 1.78
CA VAL A 32 10.29 3.19 3.07
C VAL A 32 11.76 3.09 3.46
N GLN A 33 12.32 4.24 3.82
CA GLN A 33 13.67 4.38 4.35
C GLN A 33 13.65 5.30 5.58
N PRO A 34 14.47 5.03 6.60
CA PRO A 34 14.49 5.82 7.82
C PRO A 34 14.91 7.27 7.54
N GLY A 35 14.12 8.23 8.04
CA GLY A 35 14.39 9.67 7.93
C GLY A 35 14.03 10.32 6.59
N GLN A 36 13.66 9.54 5.56
CA GLN A 36 13.38 10.04 4.23
C GLN A 36 11.88 10.00 3.91
N ARG A 37 11.39 10.96 3.11
CA ARG A 37 10.03 10.93 2.57
C ARG A 37 9.99 10.00 1.36
N THR A 38 9.13 8.97 1.39
CA THR A 38 9.00 7.96 0.32
C THR A 38 7.53 7.72 0.00
N VAL A 39 7.26 7.20 -1.19
CA VAL A 39 5.88 7.02 -1.66
C VAL A 39 5.15 5.93 -0.88
N GLN A 40 5.79 4.79 -0.60
CA GLN A 40 5.18 3.72 0.20
C GLN A 40 4.76 4.25 1.58
N GLY A 41 5.62 5.02 2.26
CA GLY A 41 5.34 5.53 3.60
C GLY A 41 4.20 6.55 3.63
N GLU A 42 4.13 7.44 2.64
CA GLU A 42 2.99 8.36 2.52
C GLU A 42 1.69 7.63 2.14
N LEU A 43 1.78 6.61 1.28
CA LEU A 43 0.62 5.82 0.89
C LEU A 43 0.09 4.99 2.06
N GLU A 44 0.95 4.38 2.87
CA GLU A 44 0.56 3.67 4.11
C GLU A 44 -0.13 4.62 5.10
N LYS A 45 0.39 5.85 5.29
CA LYS A 45 -0.26 6.87 6.14
C LYS A 45 -1.63 7.28 5.61
N ALA A 46 -1.74 7.55 4.31
CA ALA A 46 -2.99 7.96 3.67
C ALA A 46 -4.03 6.83 3.73
N LEU A 47 -3.65 5.61 3.38
CA LEU A 47 -4.50 4.42 3.49
C LEU A 47 -4.93 4.20 4.94
N GLY A 48 -4.03 4.37 5.90
CA GLY A 48 -4.37 4.24 7.31
C GLY A 48 -5.39 5.27 7.79
N ARG A 49 -5.32 6.50 7.26
CA ARG A 49 -6.31 7.56 7.52
C ARG A 49 -7.67 7.24 6.90
N ILE A 50 -7.70 6.75 5.66
CA ILE A 50 -8.94 6.46 4.93
C ILE A 50 -9.63 5.23 5.48
N ALA A 51 -8.89 4.12 5.64
CA ALA A 51 -9.40 2.86 6.14
C ALA A 51 -9.60 2.85 7.67
N ARG A 52 -9.09 3.87 8.37
CA ARG A 52 -9.12 4.01 9.85
C ARG A 52 -8.51 2.82 10.59
N VAL A 53 -7.57 2.14 9.94
CA VAL A 53 -6.81 1.00 10.46
C VAL A 53 -5.37 1.13 9.98
N PRO A 54 -4.36 0.64 10.71
CA PRO A 54 -2.98 0.67 10.22
C PRO A 54 -2.88 -0.11 8.91
N ALA A 55 -2.36 0.54 7.86
CA ALA A 55 -2.13 -0.05 6.55
C ALA A 55 -0.65 -0.38 6.37
N ARG A 56 -0.35 -1.53 5.77
CA ARG A 56 0.99 -1.94 5.37
C ARG A 56 0.99 -2.45 3.93
N LEU A 57 1.94 -2.00 3.13
CA LEU A 57 2.12 -2.36 1.72
C LEU A 57 3.33 -3.26 1.52
#